data_AF-A0A7Y0Q5R8-F1
#
_entry.id   AF-A0A7Y0Q5R8-F1
#
_cell.length_a   1.000
_cell.length_b   1.000
_cell.length_c   1.000
_cell.angle_alpha   90.00
_cell.angle_beta   90.00
_cell.angle_gamma   90.00
#
_symmetry.space_group_name_H-M   'P 1'
#
loop_
_entity.id
_entity.type
_entity.pdbx_description
1 polymer ?
#
loop_
_entity_poly.entity_id
_entity_poly.type
_entity_poly.pdbx_seq_one_letter_code
_entity_poly.pdbx_strand_id
1 'polypeptide(L)' 'MDRVETTEKHLLQKIAKIVGYICTLIAVILGIYLATIYGTDDVVHKSAIGATTFFFFMVGLVLNVLANTNLPNLKVK' A
#
# COMPACT_ATOMS: atom_id res chain seq x y z
N MET A 1 15.33 22.18 25.98
CA MET A 1 15.61 20.76 25.67
C MET A 1 14.37 20.19 25.02
N ASP A 2 14.20 20.51 23.74
CA ASP A 2 13.07 20.06 22.93
C ASP A 2 13.20 18.55 22.69
N ARG A 3 12.13 17.83 23.03
CA ARG A 3 12.09 16.36 22.98
C ARG A 3 12.11 15.93 21.52
N VAL A 4 13.28 15.48 21.12
CA VAL A 4 13.65 15.08 19.77
C VAL A 4 12.70 13.98 19.25
N GLU A 5 12.04 14.28 18.11
CA GLU A 5 11.19 13.42 17.26
C GLU A 5 11.93 12.21 16.64
N THR A 6 12.86 11.59 17.35
CA THR A 6 13.59 10.39 16.87
C THR A 6 12.73 9.13 16.83
N THR A 7 11.69 9.05 17.67
CA THR A 7 10.83 7.86 17.78
C THR A 7 9.77 7.79 16.68
N GLU A 8 9.23 8.92 16.23
CA GLU A 8 8.09 8.92 15.31
C GLU A 8 8.44 8.41 13.91
N LYS A 9 9.64 8.65 13.41
CA LYS A 9 10.06 8.21 12.07
C LYS A 9 10.13 6.69 11.92
N HIS A 10 10.57 5.99 12.97
CA HIS A 10 10.61 4.52 12.98
C HIS A 10 9.22 3.91 13.21
N LEU A 11 8.32 4.61 13.91
CA LEU A 11 6.92 4.20 14.05
C LEU A 11 6.15 4.40 12.74
N LEU A 12 6.32 5.54 12.07
CA LEU A 12 5.65 5.84 10.80
C LEU A 12 6.08 4.88 9.69
N GLN A 13 7.37 4.54 9.58
CA GLN A 13 7.85 3.52 8.65
C GLN A 13 7.29 2.12 8.97
N LYS A 14 7.22 1.77 10.26
CA LYS A 14 6.66 0.47 10.68
C LYS A 14 5.16 0.39 10.39
N ILE A 15 4.42 1.48 10.62
CA ILE A 15 3.00 1.60 10.26
C ILE A 15 2.83 1.53 8.74
N ALA A 16 3.61 2.28 7.97
CA ALA A 16 3.58 2.25 6.50
C ALA A 16 3.89 0.85 5.96
N LYS A 17 4.82 0.11 6.58
CA LYS A 17 5.14 -1.28 6.22
C LYS A 17 3.97 -2.22 6.48
N ILE A 18 3.31 -2.10 7.63
CA ILE A 18 2.14 -2.91 8.00
C ILE A 18 0.96 -2.59 7.08
N VAL A 19 0.64 -1.31 6.88
CA VAL A 19 -0.44 -0.85 6.00
C VAL A 19 -0.17 -1.26 4.56
N GLY A 20 1.08 -1.14 4.10
CA GLY A 20 1.52 -1.61 2.79
C GLY A 20 1.24 -3.10 2.63
N TYR A 21 1.67 -3.92 3.57
CA TYR A 21 1.43 -5.38 3.54
C TYR A 21 -0.06 -5.74 3.50
N ILE A 22 -0.90 -5.05 4.29
CA ILE A 22 -2.35 -5.23 4.29
C ILE A 22 -2.95 -4.84 2.94
N CYS A 23 -2.53 -3.71 2.36
CA CYS A 23 -2.98 -3.28 1.03
C CYS A 23 -2.60 -4.31 -0.05
N THR A 24 -1.39 -4.86 -0.01
CA THR A 24 -0.98 -5.89 -0.98
C THR A 24 -1.79 -7.17 -0.82
N LEU A 25 -2.10 -7.59 0.43
CA LEU A 25 -2.97 -8.75 0.68
C LEU A 25 -4.38 -8.54 0.12
N ILE A 26 -4.97 -7.38 0.35
CA ILE A 26 -6.30 -7.03 -0.18
C ILE A 26 -6.28 -7.02 -1.71
N ALA A 27 -5.23 -6.46 -2.33
CA ALA A 27 -5.08 -6.48 -3.78
C ALA A 27 -5.01 -7.91 -4.33
N VAL A 28 -4.29 -8.82 -3.67
CA VAL A 28 -4.25 -10.24 -4.08
C VAL A 28 -5.63 -10.89 -3.99
N ILE A 29 -6.38 -10.65 -2.92
CA ILE A 29 -7.73 -11.20 -2.74
C ILE A 29 -8.68 -10.67 -3.82
N LEU A 30 -8.64 -9.37 -4.11
CA LEU A 30 -9.45 -8.75 -5.16
C LEU A 30 -9.05 -9.25 -6.57
N GLY A 31 -7.76 -9.49 -6.81
CA GLY A 31 -7.29 -10.10 -8.06
C GLY A 31 -7.79 -11.53 -8.26
N ILE A 32 -7.79 -12.33 -7.19
CA ILE A 32 -8.36 -13.68 -7.21
C ILE A 32 -9.87 -13.60 -7.45
N TYR A 33 -10.57 -12.69 -6.78
CA TYR A 33 -12.01 -12.47 -6.98
C TYR A 33 -12.33 -12.03 -8.40
N LEU A 34 -11.52 -11.16 -9.00
CA LEU A 34 -11.66 -10.77 -10.39
C LEU A 34 -11.54 -11.96 -11.35
N ALA A 35 -10.64 -12.91 -11.04
CA ALA A 35 -10.46 -14.11 -11.84
C ALA A 35 -11.67 -15.06 -11.77
N THR A 36 -12.39 -15.12 -10.64
CA THR A 36 -13.59 -15.97 -10.52
C THR A 36 -14.80 -15.39 -11.23
N ILE A 37 -14.90 -14.06 -11.34
CA ILE A 37 -16.00 -13.37 -12.02
C ILE A 37 -15.70 -13.06 -13.49
N TYR A 38 -14.55 -13.45 -14.03
CA TYR A 38 -14.13 -13.04 -15.38
C TYR A 38 -15.09 -13.45 -16.50
N GLY A 39 -15.84 -14.54 -16.28
CA GLY A 39 -16.85 -15.09 -17.19
C GLY A 39 -18.26 -14.52 -17.03
N THR A 40 -18.50 -13.54 -16.17
CA THR A 40 -19.81 -12.86 -16.08
C THR A 40 -19.88 -11.68 -17.06
N ASP A 41 -21.07 -11.40 -17.59
CA ASP A 41 -21.32 -10.31 -18.56
C ASP A 41 -21.30 -8.91 -17.92
N ASP A 42 -21.03 -8.81 -16.62
CA ASP A 42 -21.07 -7.58 -15.86
C ASP A 42 -19.77 -6.77 -16.02
N VAL A 43 -19.60 -6.20 -17.22
CA VAL A 43 -18.39 -5.48 -17.65
C VAL A 43 -18.05 -4.28 -16.78
N VAL A 44 -19.05 -3.61 -16.21
CA VAL A 44 -18.88 -2.45 -15.32
C VAL A 44 -18.30 -2.90 -13.99
N HIS A 45 -18.87 -3.96 -13.40
CA HIS A 45 -18.40 -4.51 -12.14
C HIS A 45 -16.98 -5.06 -12.26
N LYS A 46 -16.69 -5.78 -13.36
CA LYS A 46 -15.36 -6.32 -13.66
C LYS A 46 -14.31 -5.21 -13.79
N SER A 47 -14.64 -4.16 -14.54
CA SER A 47 -13.73 -3.03 -14.75
C SER A 47 -13.47 -2.26 -13.45
N ALA A 48 -14.50 -2.06 -12.62
CA ALA A 48 -14.36 -1.43 -11.32
C ALA A 48 -13.45 -2.23 -10.38
N ILE A 49 -13.66 -3.55 -10.26
CA ILE A 49 -12.81 -4.42 -9.43
C ILE A 49 -11.38 -4.47 -9.95
N GLY A 50 -11.19 -4.51 -11.27
CA GLY A 50 -9.87 -4.43 -11.90
C GLY A 50 -9.13 -3.14 -11.54
N ALA A 51 -9.79 -1.99 -11.66
CA ALA A 51 -9.21 -0.70 -11.31
C ALA A 51 -8.87 -0.61 -9.80
N THR A 52 -9.78 -1.05 -8.93
CA THR A 52 -9.56 -1.07 -7.48
C THR A 52 -8.40 -1.99 -7.09
N THR A 53 -8.31 -3.17 -7.71
CA THR A 53 -7.21 -4.12 -7.50
C THR A 53 -5.86 -3.50 -7.86
N PHE A 54 -5.77 -2.85 -9.03
CA PHE A 54 -4.55 -2.19 -9.48
C PHE A 54 -4.16 -1.02 -8.57
N PHE A 55 -5.14 -0.24 -8.12
CA PHE A 55 -4.90 0.87 -7.19
C PHE A 55 -4.32 0.37 -5.86
N PHE A 56 -4.92 -0.63 -5.22
CA PHE A 56 -4.41 -1.18 -3.97
C PHE A 56 -3.03 -1.83 -4.13
N PHE A 57 -2.77 -2.46 -5.27
CA PHE A 57 -1.45 -3.00 -5.58
C PHE A 57 -0.40 -1.89 -5.66
N MET A 58 -0.67 -0.79 -6.37
CA MET A 58 0.26 0.33 -6.45
C MET A 58 0.44 1.05 -5.12
N VAL A 59 -0.62 1.23 -4.34
CA VAL A 59 -0.50 1.79 -2.98
C VAL A 59 0.37 0.90 -2.10
N GLY A 60 0.18 -0.43 -2.16
CA GLY A 60 1.03 -1.40 -1.47
C GLY A 60 2.49 -1.31 -1.89
N LEU A 61 2.77 -1.17 -3.20
CA LEU A 61 4.11 -0.99 -3.74
C LEU A 61 4.75 0.30 -3.25
N VAL A 62 4.04 1.43 -3.35
CA VAL A 62 4.53 2.74 -2.88
C VAL A 62 4.85 2.71 -1.39
N LEU A 63 3.94 2.17 -0.56
CA LEU A 63 4.16 2.02 0.88
C LEU A 63 5.34 1.10 1.19
N ASN A 64 5.55 0.04 0.41
CA ASN A 64 6.69 -0.84 0.56
C ASN A 64 8.02 -0.14 0.22
N VAL A 65 8.04 0.64 -0.86
CA VAL A 65 9.20 1.46 -1.25
C VAL A 65 9.49 2.51 -0.17
N LEU A 66 8.47 3.20 0.34
CA LEU A 66 8.62 4.18 1.43
C LEU A 66 9.12 3.54 2.73
N ALA A 67 8.67 2.33 3.04
CA ALA A 67 9.11 1.57 4.21
C ALA A 67 10.56 1.06 4.09
N ASN A 68 11.02 0.75 2.87
CA ASN A 68 12.38 0.27 2.61
C ASN A 68 13.36 1.40 2.25
N THR A 69 12.87 2.61 1.99
CA THR A 69 13.72 3.77 1.75
C THR A 69 14.35 4.18 3.07
N ASN A 70 15.68 4.14 3.13
CA ASN A 70 16.45 4.75 4.21
C ASN A 70 16.31 6.27 4.04
N LEU A 71 15.32 6.90 4.68
CA LEU A 71 15.21 8.36 4.66
C LEU A 71 16.44 8.94 5.36
N PRO A 72 17.37 9.61 4.63
CA PRO A 72 18.46 10.31 5.29
C PRO A 72 17.88 11.39 6.18
N ASN A 73 18.58 11.67 7.27
CA ASN A 73 18.12 12.61 8.29
C ASN A 73 17.95 14.02 7.69
N LEU A 74 16.70 14.41 7.39
CA LEU A 74 16.30 15.71 6.81
C LEU A 74 16.47 16.88 7.80
N LYS A 75 17.38 16.79 8.76
CA LYS A 75 17.77 17.94 9.58
C LYS A 75 18.69 18.82 8.73
N VAL A 76 18.08 19.68 7.91
CA VAL A 76 18.78 20.85 7.36
C VAL A 76 19.16 21.72 8.55
N LYS A 77 20.46 22.06 8.61
CA LYS A 77 21.10 22.79 9.70
C LYS A 77 20.55 24.21 9.84
#